data_AF-A0A820MNB2-F1
#
_entry.id   AF-A0A820MNB2-F1
#
_cell.length_a   1.000
_cell.length_b   1.000
_cell.length_c   1.000
_cell.angle_alpha   90.00
_cell.angle_beta   90.00
_cell.angle_gamma   90.00
#
_symmetry.space_group_name_H-M   'P 1'
#
loop_
_entity.id
_entity.type
_entity.pdbx_description
1 polymer ?
#
loop_
_entity_poly.entity_id
_entity_poly.type
_entity_poly.pdbx_seq_one_letter_code
_entity_poly.pdbx_strand_id
1 'polypeptide(L)'
;LDPELNKLNPSEVEFKKSDLKLLGWLMLRFFSMTKFIRYREYTNNDGERLISTTNFTIINTVLCWFGPLHEETLSRIIILIQIVLGSLLTFFIRYYLVKFFYDS
;
A
#
# COMPACT_ATOMS: atom_id res chain seq x y z
N LEU A 1 -11.69 4.41 -12.18
CA LEU A 1 -12.79 3.44 -12.35
C LEU A 1 -12.69 2.95 -13.78
N ASP A 2 -12.50 1.65 -14.00
CA ASP A 2 -12.56 1.12 -15.38
C ASP A 2 -14.02 0.76 -15.67
N PRO A 3 -14.73 1.50 -16.56
CA PRO A 3 -16.16 1.32 -16.78
C PRO A 3 -16.52 -0.03 -17.38
N GLU A 4 -15.58 -0.73 -18.00
CA GLU A 4 -15.83 -2.03 -18.64
C GLU A 4 -15.71 -3.24 -17.68
N LEU A 5 -14.91 -3.12 -16.62
CA LEU A 5 -14.58 -4.23 -15.72
C LEU A 5 -15.18 -4.11 -14.32
N ASN A 6 -15.79 -2.98 -14.00
CA ASN A 6 -16.35 -2.69 -12.67
C ASN A 6 -15.32 -2.97 -11.56
N LYS A 7 -14.04 -2.68 -11.83
CA LYS A 7 -12.92 -2.94 -10.92
C LYS A 7 -12.16 -1.65 -10.66
N LEU A 8 -11.64 -1.53 -9.44
CA LEU A 8 -10.80 -0.40 -9.07
C LEU A 8 -9.37 -0.69 -9.52
N ASN A 9 -8.91 0.01 -10.55
CA ASN A 9 -7.49 0.00 -10.87
C ASN A 9 -6.73 0.87 -9.86
N PRO A 10 -5.52 0.46 -9.44
CA PRO A 10 -4.71 1.24 -8.52
C PRO A 10 -4.39 2.62 -9.11
N SER A 11 -4.57 3.69 -8.33
CA SER A 11 -4.15 5.02 -8.78
C SER A 11 -2.63 5.12 -8.77
N GLU A 12 -2.06 5.54 -9.90
CA GLU A 12 -0.62 5.69 -10.11
C GLU A 12 -0.24 7.16 -10.16
N VAL A 13 0.94 7.48 -9.65
CA VAL A 13 1.57 8.79 -9.69
C VAL A 13 2.91 8.67 -10.39
N GLU A 14 3.15 9.58 -11.32
CA GLU A 14 4.35 9.63 -12.15
C GLU A 14 5.22 10.81 -11.73
N PHE A 15 6.52 10.57 -11.62
CA PHE A 15 7.49 11.61 -11.29
C PHE A 15 8.84 11.35 -11.96
N LYS A 16 9.60 12.43 -12.18
CA LYS A 16 10.93 12.33 -12.77
C LYS A 16 11.89 11.67 -11.80
N LYS A 17 12.70 10.73 -12.29
CA LYS A 17 13.73 10.08 -11.47
C LYS A 17 14.77 11.08 -10.95
N SER A 18 15.01 12.16 -11.69
CA SER A 18 15.91 13.25 -11.33
C SER A 18 15.46 14.02 -10.08
N ASP A 19 14.15 14.07 -9.82
CA ASP A 19 13.58 14.88 -8.75
C ASP A 19 13.56 14.11 -7.42
N LEU A 20 13.92 12.82 -7.46
CA LEU A 20 13.90 11.94 -6.32
C LEU A 20 15.13 12.11 -5.43
N LYS A 21 14.91 12.60 -4.21
CA LYS A 21 15.94 12.65 -3.16
C LYS A 21 16.27 11.25 -2.63
N LEU A 22 17.42 11.13 -1.97
CA LEU A 22 17.93 9.87 -1.40
C LEU A 22 16.90 9.17 -0.48
N LEU A 23 16.19 9.94 0.34
CA LEU A 23 15.09 9.45 1.20
C LEU A 23 13.93 8.86 0.39
N GLY A 24 13.52 9.53 -0.68
CA GLY A 24 12.45 9.05 -1.55
C GLY A 24 12.84 7.74 -2.24
N TRP A 25 14.08 7.64 -2.70
CA TRP A 25 14.61 6.41 -3.28
C TRP A 25 14.65 5.24 -2.28
N LEU A 26 15.09 5.51 -1.05
CA LEU A 26 15.16 4.49 0.01
C LEU A 26 13.77 3.98 0.39
N MET A 27 12.80 4.89 0.54
CA MET A 27 11.40 4.56 0.78
C MET A 27 10.83 3.72 -0.37
N LEU A 28 10.99 4.16 -1.62
CA LEU A 28 10.54 3.39 -2.78
C LEU A 28 11.13 2.00 -2.81
N ARG A 29 12.43 1.85 -2.50
CA ARG A 29 13.10 0.56 -2.50
C ARG A 29 12.56 -0.36 -1.40
N PHE A 30 12.32 0.18 -0.21
CA PHE A 30 11.72 -0.55 0.91
C PHE A 30 10.30 -1.01 0.58
N PHE A 31 9.45 -0.12 0.07
CA PHE A 31 8.06 -0.43 -0.28
C PHE A 31 7.93 -1.34 -1.52
N SER A 32 8.86 -1.22 -2.46
CA SER A 32 8.96 -2.10 -3.63
C SER A 32 9.35 -3.53 -3.20
N MET A 33 10.32 -3.66 -2.30
CA MET A 33 10.76 -4.96 -1.77
C MET A 33 9.65 -5.69 -1.01
N THR A 34 8.84 -4.95 -0.27
CA THR A 34 7.72 -5.47 0.51
C THR A 34 6.46 -5.71 -0.35
N LYS A 35 6.51 -5.43 -1.66
CA LYS A 35 5.40 -5.54 -2.63
C LYS A 35 4.17 -4.70 -2.28
N PHE A 36 4.33 -3.67 -1.44
CA PHE A 36 3.23 -2.75 -1.09
C PHE A 36 2.90 -1.82 -2.26
N ILE A 37 3.89 -1.50 -3.09
CA ILE A 37 3.72 -0.65 -4.27
C ILE A 37 4.13 -1.40 -5.53
N ARG A 38 3.41 -1.10 -6.61
CA ARG A 38 3.84 -1.36 -7.98
C ARG A 38 4.79 -0.24 -8.41
N TYR A 39 6.03 -0.60 -8.67
CA TYR A 39 7.08 0.29 -9.16
C TYR A 39 7.34 0.00 -10.64
N ARG A 40 7.27 1.03 -11.49
CA ARG A 40 7.65 0.97 -12.91
C ARG A 40 8.60 2.12 -13.25
N GLU A 41 9.68 1.80 -13.95
CA GLU A 41 10.59 2.79 -14.52
C GLU A 41 10.53 2.66 -16.04
N TYR A 42 10.35 3.78 -16.74
CA TYR A 42 10.37 3.85 -18.19
C TYR A 42 10.96 5.18 -18.65
N THR A 43 11.40 5.22 -19.90
CA THR A 43 11.94 6.43 -20.52
C THR A 43 10.86 6.98 -21.44
N ASN A 44 10.51 8.24 -21.28
CA ASN A 44 9.56 8.89 -22.19
C ASN A 44 10.22 9.16 -23.55
N ASN A 45 9.41 9.51 -24.56
CA ASN A 45 9.87 9.86 -25.91
C ASN A 45 10.88 11.02 -25.91
N ASP A 46 10.86 11.87 -24.89
CA ASP A 46 11.81 12.98 -24.69
C ASP A 46 13.17 12.54 -24.07
N GLY A 47 13.38 11.25 -23.86
CA GLY A 47 14.61 10.71 -23.24
C GLY A 47 14.68 10.87 -21.71
N GLU A 48 13.65 11.41 -21.08
CA GLU A 48 13.56 11.56 -19.63
C GLU A 48 13.18 10.24 -18.94
N ARG A 49 13.91 9.88 -17.88
CA ARG A 49 13.59 8.71 -17.04
C ARG A 49 12.49 9.06 -16.05
N LEU A 50 11.32 8.46 -16.25
CA LEU A 50 10.16 8.60 -15.39
C LEU A 50 9.98 7.36 -14.52
N ILE A 51 9.50 7.57 -13.31
CA ILE A 51 9.09 6.54 -12.38
C ILE A 51 7.59 6.68 -12.17
N SER A 52 6.86 5.61 -12.41
CA SER A 52 5.44 5.47 -12.05
C SER A 52 5.31 4.54 -10.85
N THR A 53 4.58 5.00 -9.85
CA THR A 53 4.32 4.23 -8.62
C THR A 53 2.85 4.28 -8.26
N THR A 54 2.35 3.24 -7.61
CA THR A 54 1.01 3.30 -7.02
C THR A 54 0.99 4.19 -5.79
N ASN A 55 -0.10 4.94 -5.56
CA ASN A 55 -0.21 5.76 -4.35
C ASN A 55 -0.03 4.92 -3.08
N PHE A 56 0.62 5.52 -2.09
CA PHE A 56 0.87 4.93 -0.78
C PHE A 56 -0.37 4.95 0.10
N THR A 57 -1.40 4.20 -0.29
CA THR A 57 -2.60 4.00 0.51
C THR A 57 -2.79 2.52 0.80
N ILE A 58 -3.43 2.22 1.94
CA ILE A 58 -3.78 0.84 2.31
C ILE A 58 -4.63 0.20 1.22
N ILE A 59 -5.51 0.98 0.57
CA ILE A 59 -6.32 0.54 -0.57
C ILE A 59 -5.45 0.02 -1.72
N ASN A 60 -4.54 0.85 -2.23
CA ASN A 60 -3.66 0.46 -3.35
C ASN A 60 -2.69 -0.66 -2.98
N THR A 61 -2.28 -0.72 -1.72
CA THR A 61 -1.49 -1.82 -1.18
C THR A 61 -2.26 -3.13 -1.25
N VAL A 62 -3.51 -3.16 -0.76
CA VAL A 62 -4.37 -4.34 -0.78
C VAL A 62 -4.63 -4.77 -2.23
N LEU A 63 -4.85 -3.81 -3.14
CA LEU A 63 -4.96 -4.07 -4.59
C LEU A 63 -3.66 -4.61 -5.20
N CYS A 64 -2.48 -4.19 -4.73
CA CYS A 64 -1.21 -4.75 -5.19
C CYS A 64 -0.98 -6.19 -4.71
N TRP A 65 -1.40 -6.53 -3.49
CA TRP A 65 -1.26 -7.88 -2.94
C TRP A 65 -2.30 -8.86 -3.47
N PHE A 66 -3.58 -8.47 -3.54
CA PHE A 66 -4.69 -9.33 -3.94
C PHE A 66 -5.08 -9.20 -5.42
N GLY A 67 -4.53 -8.21 -6.13
CA GLY A 67 -4.88 -7.90 -7.52
C GLY A 67 -6.09 -6.96 -7.66
N PRO A 68 -6.57 -6.71 -8.89
CA PRO A 68 -7.70 -5.82 -9.15
C PRO A 68 -8.99 -6.41 -8.58
N LEU A 69 -9.46 -5.80 -7.49
CA LEU A 69 -10.64 -6.20 -6.74
C LEU A 69 -11.83 -5.29 -7.05
N HIS A 70 -13.03 -5.82 -6.84
CA HIS A 70 -14.26 -5.04 -6.83
C HIS A 70 -14.30 -4.17 -5.57
N GLU A 71 -14.90 -2.97 -5.66
CA GLU A 71 -14.90 -1.97 -4.59
C GLU A 71 -15.52 -2.49 -3.28
N GLU A 72 -16.59 -3.29 -3.39
CA GLU A 72 -17.24 -3.91 -2.23
C GLU A 72 -16.32 -4.91 -1.51
N THR A 73 -15.60 -5.74 -2.27
CA THR A 73 -14.66 -6.72 -1.72
C THR A 73 -13.48 -6.03 -1.03
N LEU A 74 -12.94 -5.00 -1.67
CA LEU A 74 -11.87 -4.18 -1.10
C LEU A 74 -12.31 -3.54 0.23
N SER A 75 -13.48 -2.90 0.23
CA SER A 75 -14.02 -2.26 1.43
C SER A 75 -14.24 -3.27 2.56
N ARG A 76 -14.76 -4.45 2.24
CA ARG A 76 -14.93 -5.53 3.22
C ARG A 76 -13.60 -6.01 3.81
N ILE A 77 -12.55 -6.16 2.99
CA ILE A 77 -11.21 -6.54 3.47
C ILE A 77 -10.65 -5.45 4.40
N ILE A 78 -10.80 -4.17 4.05
CA ILE A 78 -10.32 -3.05 4.87
C ILE A 78 -11.05 -3.00 6.22
N ILE A 79 -12.36 -3.18 6.24
CA ILE A 79 -13.15 -3.24 7.48
C ILE A 79 -12.71 -4.42 8.35
N LEU A 80 -12.47 -5.59 7.75
CA LEU A 80 -11.94 -6.75 8.48
C LEU A 80 -10.56 -6.45 9.09
N ILE A 81 -9.66 -5.84 8.32
CA ILE A 81 -8.34 -5.41 8.81
C ILE A 81 -8.50 -4.41 9.96
N GLN A 82 -9.42 -3.45 9.85
CA GLN A 82 -9.69 -2.48 10.91
C GLN A 82 -10.22 -3.14 12.19
N ILE A 83 -11.12 -4.10 12.10
CA ILE A 83 -11.62 -4.82 13.29
C ILE A 83 -10.50 -5.66 13.92
N VAL A 84 -9.70 -6.36 13.10
CA VAL A 84 -8.62 -7.22 13.60
C VAL A 84 -7.49 -6.40 14.23
N LEU A 85 -6.99 -5.38 13.54
CA LEU A 85 -5.88 -4.56 14.04
C LEU A 85 -6.35 -3.55 15.09
N GLY A 86 -7.53 -2.96 14.91
CA GLY A 86 -8.04 -1.89 15.77
C GLY A 86 -8.71 -2.41 17.04
N SER A 87 -9.43 -3.53 16.97
CA SER A 87 -10.13 -4.08 18.12
C SER A 87 -9.40 -5.26 18.72
N LEU A 88 -9.15 -6.33 17.95
CA LEU A 88 -8.58 -7.58 18.51
C LEU A 88 -7.14 -7.38 18.99
N LEU A 89 -6.27 -6.78 18.19
CA LEU A 89 -4.89 -6.53 18.57
C LEU A 89 -4.79 -5.53 19.72
N THR A 90 -5.56 -4.43 19.69
CA THR A 90 -5.60 -3.46 20.79
C THR A 90 -6.10 -4.09 22.09
N PHE A 91 -7.12 -4.93 22.03
CA PHE A 91 -7.63 -5.66 23.18
C PHE A 91 -6.57 -6.66 23.68
N PHE A 92 -5.92 -7.39 22.77
CA PHE A 92 -4.84 -8.31 23.14
C PHE A 92 -3.68 -7.59 23.84
N ILE A 93 -3.24 -6.44 23.33
CA ILE A 93 -2.21 -5.62 23.98
C ILE A 93 -2.69 -5.16 25.35
N ARG A 94 -3.91 -4.63 25.46
CA ARG A 94 -4.44 -4.09 26.72
C ARG A 94 -4.63 -5.15 27.81
N TYR A 95 -5.06 -6.36 27.47
CA TYR A 95 -5.44 -7.36 28.45
C TYR A 95 -4.39 -8.48 28.64
N TYR A 96 -3.65 -8.81 27.58
CA TYR A 96 -2.67 -9.89 27.61
C TYR A 96 -1.24 -9.37 27.81
N LEU A 97 -0.84 -8.34 27.04
CA LEU A 97 0.51 -7.79 27.15
C LEU A 97 0.73 -7.05 28.48
N VAL A 98 -0.27 -6.31 28.96
CA VAL A 98 -0.22 -5.67 30.29
C VAL A 98 -0.07 -6.70 31.40
N LYS A 99 -0.78 -7.83 31.33
CA LYS A 99 -0.61 -8.92 32.30
C LYS A 99 0.80 -9.51 32.27
N PHE A 100 1.35 -9.76 31.07
CA PHE A 100 2.69 -10.34 30.94
C PHE A 100 3.79 -9.39 31.45
N PHE A 101 3.66 -8.08 31.24
CA PHE A 101 4.65 -7.09 31.67
C PHE A 101 4.56 -6.72 33.15
N TYR A 102 3.38 -6.77 33.76
CA TYR A 102 3.20 -6.42 35.19
C TYR A 102 3.36 -7.61 36.15
N ASP A 103 3.37 -8.84 35.65
CA ASP A 103 3.56 -10.06 36.45
C ASP A 103 5.03 -10.55 36.42
N SER A 104 5.98 -9.63 36.17
CA SER A 104 7.44 -9.82 36.26
C SER A 104 8.04 -9.07 37.43
#